data_AF-A0A4V3SFK6-F1
#
_entry.id   AF-A0A4V3SFK6-F1
#
_cell.length_a   1.000
_cell.length_b   1.000
_cell.length_c   1.000
_cell.angle_alpha   90.00
_cell.angle_beta   90.00
_cell.angle_gamma   90.00
#
_symmetry.space_group_name_H-M   'P 1'
#
loop_
_entity.id
_entity.type
_entity.pdbx_description
1 polymer ?
#
loop_
_entity_poly.entity_id
_entity_poly.type
_entity_poly.pdbx_seq_one_letter_code
_entity_poly.pdbx_strand_id
1 'polypeptide(L)'
;MLPRSCGLVLLLTFHALGVPVVPRKKPSEEVLKKELGEADFQELHRQLASERLAMVKKYVHMKPEERNEYAKQLKEEFLKRTQHETVFEPGSQPQLQEVWRDEDLMDDDSYSPSMLFKKHDLNGDQFLDSHEINALIEHEIEKIYPANETGHEPLRNMEMRRMRSALLERMDHNHDGKVSLAEFLSPMQDYDDDDEWTPLEDLQDAPDFEKKTDDKYVLDYAKQQLELHPDDHDLEEAMHVLNGVKGIPDPSHNPSDSAKSYFDMKPASGGGAAVQNPPPAAAATAPNADQTHQKPS
;
A
#
# COMPACT_ATOMS: atom_id res chain seq x y z
N MET A 1 -23.40 19.94 -46.52
CA MET A 1 -23.65 18.70 -45.76
C MET A 1 -22.32 18.25 -45.19
N LEU A 2 -22.11 18.46 -43.89
CA LEU A 2 -20.96 18.01 -43.12
C LEU A 2 -21.52 17.28 -41.90
N PRO A 3 -21.13 16.02 -41.62
CA PRO A 3 -21.60 15.33 -40.44
C PRO A 3 -20.84 15.84 -39.21
N ARG A 4 -21.61 16.09 -38.15
CA ARG A 4 -21.11 16.46 -36.82
C ARG A 4 -20.52 15.20 -36.18
N SER A 5 -19.23 15.23 -35.88
CA SER A 5 -18.58 14.28 -34.98
C SER A 5 -18.94 14.69 -33.55
N CYS A 6 -19.74 13.87 -32.87
CA CYS A 6 -20.04 14.00 -31.46
C CYS A 6 -19.02 13.13 -30.72
N GLY A 7 -17.98 13.74 -30.16
CA GLY A 7 -17.10 13.09 -29.20
C GLY A 7 -17.87 12.93 -27.90
N LEU A 8 -18.25 11.69 -27.57
CA LEU A 8 -18.79 11.35 -26.26
C LEU A 8 -17.60 11.26 -25.30
N VAL A 9 -17.33 12.34 -24.58
CA VAL A 9 -16.47 12.29 -23.39
C VAL A 9 -17.31 11.66 -22.30
N LEU A 10 -17.04 10.40 -21.98
CA LEU A 10 -17.58 9.72 -20.81
C LEU A 10 -16.98 10.39 -19.56
N LEU A 11 -17.65 11.43 -19.09
CA LEU A 11 -17.47 11.97 -17.75
C LEU A 11 -18.09 10.95 -16.79
N LEU A 12 -17.25 10.14 -16.13
CA LEU A 12 -17.62 9.35 -14.97
C LEU A 12 -18.07 10.31 -13.87
N THR A 13 -19.38 10.53 -13.81
CA THR A 13 -20.01 11.30 -12.74
C THR A 13 -20.21 10.36 -11.57
N PHE A 14 -19.21 10.29 -10.69
CA PHE A 14 -19.32 9.65 -9.39
C PHE A 14 -20.45 10.32 -8.62
N HIS A 15 -21.62 9.68 -8.60
CA HIS A 15 -22.70 10.07 -7.73
C HIS A 15 -22.28 9.74 -6.31
N ALA A 16 -22.23 10.76 -5.46
CA ALA A 16 -21.98 10.68 -4.02
C ALA A 16 -23.14 9.98 -3.29
N LEU A 17 -23.41 8.72 -3.64
CA LEU A 17 -24.06 7.77 -2.74
C LEU A 17 -22.93 7.18 -1.92
N GLY A 18 -22.86 7.55 -0.64
CA GLY A 18 -21.87 6.99 0.28
C GLY A 18 -21.93 5.47 0.23
N VAL A 19 -20.94 4.86 -0.42
CA VAL A 19 -20.72 3.43 -0.37
C VAL A 19 -20.52 3.11 1.12
N PRO A 20 -21.39 2.29 1.73
CA PRO A 20 -21.22 1.94 3.12
C PRO A 20 -19.88 1.23 3.27
N VAL A 21 -18.99 1.78 4.08
CA VAL A 21 -17.75 1.08 4.49
C VAL A 21 -18.18 -0.08 5.39
N VAL A 22 -18.42 -1.24 4.77
CA VAL A 22 -18.63 -2.49 5.51
C VAL A 22 -17.31 -2.84 6.20
N PRO A 23 -17.30 -3.18 7.49
CA PRO A 23 -16.08 -3.60 8.16
C PRO A 23 -15.55 -4.89 7.50
N ARG A 24 -14.54 -4.73 6.64
CA ARG A 24 -13.86 -5.83 5.98
C ARG A 24 -13.01 -6.62 6.99
N LYS A 25 -12.95 -7.94 6.82
CA LYS A 25 -12.14 -8.80 7.70
C LYS A 25 -10.67 -8.62 7.33
N LYS A 26 -9.95 -7.79 8.09
CA LYS A 26 -8.49 -7.62 7.92
C LYS A 26 -7.80 -9.01 7.97
N PRO A 27 -6.94 -9.36 7.01
CA PRO A 27 -6.16 -10.59 7.06
C PRO A 27 -5.27 -10.59 8.31
N SER A 28 -4.96 -11.78 8.81
CA SER A 28 -3.97 -11.90 9.88
C SER A 28 -2.58 -11.50 9.37
N GLU A 29 -1.70 -11.08 10.28
CA GLU A 29 -0.32 -10.72 9.95
C GLU A 29 0.44 -11.86 9.25
N GLU A 30 0.21 -13.11 9.64
CA GLU A 30 0.81 -14.28 9.00
C GLU A 30 0.36 -14.47 7.55
N VAL A 31 -0.93 -14.22 7.28
CA VAL A 31 -1.49 -14.27 5.92
C VAL A 31 -0.92 -13.16 5.06
N LEU A 32 -0.95 -11.91 5.56
CA LEU A 32 -0.42 -10.75 4.84
C LEU A 32 1.08 -10.92 4.52
N LYS A 33 1.84 -11.45 5.48
CA LYS A 33 3.26 -11.74 5.31
C LYS A 33 3.52 -12.84 4.28
N LYS A 34 2.65 -13.86 4.19
CA LYS A 34 2.74 -14.90 3.17
C LYS A 34 2.47 -14.32 1.77
N GLU A 35 1.44 -13.48 1.62
CA GLU A 35 1.02 -12.88 0.35
C GLU A 35 2.03 -11.87 -0.20
N LEU A 36 2.63 -11.04 0.66
CA LEU A 36 3.64 -10.06 0.26
C LEU A 36 5.05 -10.67 0.16
N GLY A 37 5.34 -11.68 0.98
CA GLY A 37 6.69 -12.12 1.26
C GLY A 37 7.41 -11.20 2.27
N GLU A 38 8.48 -11.72 2.88
CA GLU A 38 9.18 -11.06 4.00
C GLU A 38 9.68 -9.65 3.66
N ALA A 39 10.28 -9.46 2.48
CA ALA A 39 10.90 -8.19 2.11
C ALA A 39 9.87 -7.08 1.91
N ASP A 40 8.79 -7.37 1.16
CA ASP A 40 7.72 -6.41 0.93
C ASP A 40 6.91 -6.15 2.20
N PHE A 41 6.69 -7.18 3.03
CA PHE A 41 6.05 -7.00 4.33
C PHE A 41 6.84 -6.05 5.25
N GLN A 42 8.16 -6.22 5.32
CA GLN A 42 9.02 -5.29 6.08
C GLN A 42 9.01 -3.89 5.48
N GLU A 43 9.02 -3.79 4.15
CA GLU A 43 8.98 -2.49 3.48
C GLU A 43 7.67 -1.75 3.73
N LEU A 44 6.54 -2.46 3.69
CA LEU A 44 5.21 -1.91 3.95
C LEU A 44 5.20 -1.27 5.34
N HIS A 45 5.57 -2.05 6.35
CA HIS A 45 5.56 -1.58 7.72
C HIS A 45 6.55 -0.45 7.95
N ARG A 46 7.72 -0.47 7.32
CA ARG A 46 8.68 0.64 7.37
C ARG A 46 8.09 1.91 6.75
N GLN A 47 7.47 1.82 5.58
CA GLN A 47 6.86 2.96 4.90
C GLN A 47 5.73 3.55 5.74
N LEU A 48 4.77 2.73 6.19
CA LEU A 48 3.64 3.16 7.01
C LEU A 48 4.10 3.76 8.35
N ALA A 49 5.09 3.13 9.01
CA ALA A 49 5.67 3.65 10.24
C ALA A 49 6.37 4.99 10.02
N SER A 50 7.08 5.15 8.90
CA SER A 50 7.76 6.40 8.56
C SER A 50 6.77 7.55 8.28
N GLU A 51 5.68 7.27 7.55
CA GLU A 51 4.61 8.24 7.29
C GLU A 51 3.93 8.63 8.60
N ARG A 52 3.59 7.64 9.44
CA ARG A 52 2.96 7.89 10.74
C ARG A 52 3.85 8.72 11.65
N LEU A 53 5.14 8.42 11.72
CA LEU A 53 6.09 9.23 12.50
C LEU A 53 6.19 10.66 11.95
N ALA A 54 6.24 10.85 10.64
CA ALA A 54 6.26 12.18 10.03
C ALA A 54 5.00 12.99 10.36
N MET A 55 3.82 12.35 10.34
CA MET A 55 2.56 12.98 10.77
C MET A 55 2.63 13.43 12.23
N VAL A 56 3.11 12.55 13.12
CA VAL A 56 3.23 12.89 14.55
C VAL A 56 4.26 13.99 14.79
N LYS A 57 5.42 13.96 14.11
CA LYS A 57 6.41 15.05 14.17
C LYS A 57 5.80 16.37 13.74
N LYS A 58 5.00 16.39 12.68
CA LYS A 58 4.28 17.60 12.26
C LYS A 58 3.27 18.06 13.30
N TYR A 59 2.54 17.12 13.93
CA TYR A 59 1.56 17.40 14.97
C TYR A 59 2.17 18.03 16.23
N VAL A 60 3.33 17.56 16.70
CA VAL A 60 3.97 18.11 17.91
C VAL A 60 4.44 19.56 17.72
N HIS A 61 4.83 19.93 16.50
CA HIS A 61 5.23 21.30 16.13
C HIS A 61 4.09 22.30 15.96
N MET A 62 2.85 21.85 15.97
CA MET A 62 1.68 22.71 15.79
C MET A 62 1.20 23.29 17.10
N LYS A 63 0.58 24.47 17.04
CA LYS A 63 -0.14 25.05 18.18
C LYS A 63 -1.43 24.28 18.48
N PRO A 64 -2.00 24.39 19.69
CA PRO A 64 -3.23 23.68 20.06
C PRO A 64 -4.40 23.84 19.06
N GLU A 65 -4.60 25.05 18.51
CA GLU A 65 -5.66 25.30 17.54
C GLU A 65 -5.39 24.60 16.19
N GLU A 66 -4.14 24.64 15.72
CA GLU A 66 -3.69 24.02 14.47
C GLU A 66 -3.71 22.49 14.54
N ARG A 67 -3.44 21.91 15.72
CA ARG A 67 -3.47 20.45 15.96
C ARG A 67 -4.83 19.84 15.64
N ASN A 68 -5.92 20.51 16.04
CA ASN A 68 -7.27 20.01 15.79
C ASN A 68 -7.61 20.06 14.29
N GLU A 69 -7.27 21.15 13.61
CA GLU A 69 -7.46 21.27 12.17
C GLU A 69 -6.64 20.23 11.40
N TYR A 70 -5.39 19.99 11.80
CA TYR A 70 -4.52 19.00 11.18
C TYR A 70 -5.01 17.57 11.40
N ALA A 71 -5.42 17.21 12.62
CA ALA A 71 -6.01 15.89 12.90
C ALA A 71 -7.29 15.66 12.08
N LYS A 72 -8.13 16.70 11.95
CA LYS A 72 -9.33 16.65 11.10
C LYS A 72 -8.99 16.46 9.62
N GLN A 73 -8.02 17.21 9.10
CA GLN A 73 -7.55 17.08 7.70
C GLN A 73 -7.04 15.67 7.41
N LEU A 74 -6.17 15.12 8.26
CA LEU A 74 -5.65 13.75 8.09
C LEU A 74 -6.75 12.70 8.10
N LYS A 75 -7.75 12.88 8.97
CA LYS A 75 -8.90 11.97 9.01
C LYS A 75 -9.73 12.06 7.73
N GLU A 76 -9.98 13.27 7.22
CA GLU A 76 -10.69 13.47 5.95
C GLU A 76 -9.92 12.91 4.75
N GLU A 77 -8.60 13.11 4.71
CA GLU A 77 -7.71 12.52 3.69
C GLU A 77 -7.72 10.99 3.77
N PHE A 78 -7.58 10.42 4.96
CA PHE A 78 -7.67 8.97 5.17
C PHE A 78 -9.01 8.41 4.66
N LEU A 79 -10.13 9.02 5.05
CA LEU A 79 -11.47 8.58 4.60
C LEU A 79 -11.59 8.61 3.07
N LYS A 80 -11.03 9.62 2.41
CA LYS A 80 -11.03 9.72 0.95
C LYS A 80 -10.18 8.61 0.32
N ARG A 81 -9.00 8.31 0.86
CA ARG A 81 -8.11 7.26 0.32
C ARG A 81 -8.71 5.86 0.49
N THR A 82 -9.43 5.61 1.57
CA THR A 82 -10.16 4.35 1.79
C THR A 82 -11.50 4.28 1.05
N GLN A 83 -11.90 5.35 0.36
CA GLN A 83 -13.14 5.39 -0.39
C GLN A 83 -12.89 4.91 -1.83
N HIS A 84 -13.11 3.62 -2.05
CA HIS A 84 -12.98 2.98 -3.35
C HIS A 84 -14.21 2.11 -3.64
N GLU A 85 -14.36 1.72 -4.91
CA GLU A 85 -15.35 0.73 -5.33
C GLU A 85 -15.04 -0.65 -4.71
N THR A 86 -16.00 -1.56 -4.69
CA THR A 86 -15.74 -2.94 -4.23
C THR A 86 -14.62 -3.56 -5.08
N VAL A 87 -13.64 -4.13 -4.37
CA VAL A 87 -12.50 -4.80 -4.98
C VAL A 87 -12.72 -6.29 -4.83
N PHE A 88 -12.69 -7.01 -5.94
CA PHE A 88 -12.89 -8.44 -5.93
C PHE A 88 -11.59 -9.20 -5.67
N GLU A 89 -11.73 -10.40 -5.11
CA GLU A 89 -10.62 -11.33 -4.93
C GLU A 89 -9.93 -11.63 -6.28
N PRO A 90 -8.58 -11.61 -6.37
CA PRO A 90 -7.86 -11.83 -7.63
C PRO A 90 -8.13 -13.21 -8.26
N GLY A 91 -8.67 -13.21 -9.48
CA GLY A 91 -9.08 -14.41 -10.21
C GLY A 91 -10.52 -14.84 -9.94
N SER A 92 -11.24 -14.26 -8.98
CA SER A 92 -12.63 -14.61 -8.70
C SER A 92 -13.53 -14.43 -9.93
N GLN A 93 -14.64 -15.16 -9.99
CA GLN A 93 -15.59 -15.02 -11.10
C GLN A 93 -16.08 -13.58 -11.32
N PRO A 94 -16.50 -12.80 -10.30
CA PRO A 94 -16.90 -11.42 -10.51
C PRO A 94 -15.78 -10.57 -11.11
N GLN A 95 -14.55 -10.66 -10.60
CA GLN A 95 -13.39 -9.94 -11.12
C GLN A 95 -13.14 -10.23 -12.62
N LEU A 96 -13.13 -11.51 -13.00
CA LEU A 96 -12.91 -11.93 -14.38
C LEU A 96 -14.05 -11.50 -15.32
N GLN A 97 -15.29 -11.44 -14.82
CA GLN A 97 -16.44 -10.90 -15.56
C GLN A 97 -16.34 -9.39 -15.75
N GLU A 98 -15.82 -8.64 -14.78
CA GLU A 98 -15.59 -7.20 -14.94
C GLU A 98 -14.51 -6.90 -15.98
N VAL A 99 -13.39 -7.62 -15.95
CA VAL A 99 -12.38 -7.51 -17.01
C VAL A 99 -12.99 -7.81 -18.38
N TRP A 100 -13.80 -8.87 -18.50
CA TRP A 100 -14.48 -9.21 -19.74
C TRP A 100 -15.43 -8.10 -20.24
N ARG A 101 -16.17 -7.46 -19.33
CA ARG A 101 -17.14 -6.43 -19.68
C ARG A 101 -16.46 -5.09 -19.98
N ASP A 102 -15.60 -4.64 -19.09
CA ASP A 102 -15.13 -3.26 -19.04
C ASP A 102 -13.80 -3.06 -19.77
N GLU A 103 -12.86 -4.01 -19.64
CA GLU A 103 -11.56 -3.95 -20.32
C GLU A 103 -11.62 -4.57 -21.72
N ASP A 104 -12.27 -5.72 -21.85
CA ASP A 104 -12.40 -6.42 -23.13
C ASP A 104 -13.55 -5.89 -24.01
N LEU A 105 -14.45 -5.07 -23.43
CA LEU A 105 -15.61 -4.49 -24.10
C LEU A 105 -16.55 -5.54 -24.71
N MET A 106 -16.76 -6.66 -23.99
CA MET A 106 -17.57 -7.78 -24.42
C MET A 106 -18.93 -7.83 -23.69
N ASP A 107 -19.91 -8.51 -24.29
CA ASP A 107 -21.23 -8.69 -23.68
C ASP A 107 -21.17 -9.72 -22.54
N ASP A 108 -21.81 -9.42 -21.40
CA ASP A 108 -21.87 -10.30 -20.22
C ASP A 108 -22.42 -11.71 -20.55
N ASP A 109 -23.46 -11.78 -21.39
CA ASP A 109 -24.10 -13.04 -21.81
C ASP A 109 -23.15 -13.94 -22.64
N SER A 110 -22.05 -13.39 -23.13
CA SER A 110 -21.04 -14.10 -23.93
C SER A 110 -19.82 -14.54 -23.12
N TYR A 111 -19.81 -14.32 -21.80
CA TYR A 111 -18.69 -14.64 -20.93
C TYR A 111 -18.23 -16.09 -21.09
N SER A 112 -16.93 -16.25 -21.38
CA SER A 112 -16.29 -17.56 -21.47
C SER A 112 -14.88 -17.47 -20.88
N PRO A 113 -14.58 -18.21 -19.79
CA PRO A 113 -13.25 -18.21 -19.18
C PRO A 113 -12.16 -18.63 -20.18
N SER A 114 -12.47 -19.55 -21.11
CA SER A 114 -11.52 -19.94 -22.15
C SER A 114 -11.26 -18.85 -23.18
N MET A 115 -12.26 -18.01 -23.49
CA MET A 115 -12.08 -16.89 -24.42
C MET A 115 -11.35 -15.73 -23.74
N LEU A 116 -11.67 -15.44 -22.48
CA LEU A 116 -10.94 -14.47 -21.65
C LEU A 116 -9.46 -14.83 -21.57
N PHE A 117 -9.13 -16.09 -21.25
CA PHE A 117 -7.76 -16.60 -21.23
C PHE A 117 -7.05 -16.34 -22.57
N LYS A 118 -7.64 -16.75 -23.68
CA LYS A 118 -7.04 -16.59 -25.02
C LYS A 118 -6.83 -15.14 -25.42
N LYS A 119 -7.62 -14.22 -24.88
CA LYS A 119 -7.47 -12.79 -25.15
C LYS A 119 -6.30 -12.18 -24.36
N HIS A 120 -5.99 -12.74 -23.20
CA HIS A 120 -4.93 -12.29 -22.32
C HIS A 120 -3.62 -13.07 -22.45
N ASP A 121 -3.63 -14.24 -23.10
CA ASP A 121 -2.44 -14.92 -23.62
C ASP A 121 -1.91 -14.15 -24.84
N LEU A 122 -1.15 -13.09 -24.58
CA LEU A 122 -0.67 -12.14 -25.58
C LEU A 122 0.38 -12.76 -26.51
N ASN A 123 1.15 -13.70 -25.97
CA ASN A 123 2.24 -14.34 -26.70
C ASN A 123 1.83 -15.68 -27.35
N GLY A 124 0.68 -16.25 -26.99
CA GLY A 124 0.11 -17.48 -27.54
C GLY A 124 0.77 -18.77 -27.03
N ASP A 125 1.46 -18.74 -25.88
CA ASP A 125 2.19 -19.88 -25.33
C ASP A 125 1.31 -20.84 -24.50
N GLN A 126 0.02 -20.52 -24.35
CA GLN A 126 -0.98 -21.25 -23.54
C GLN A 126 -0.75 -21.16 -22.03
N PHE A 127 0.00 -20.15 -21.58
CA PHE A 127 0.16 -19.79 -20.19
C PHE A 127 -0.12 -18.30 -20.02
N LEU A 128 -0.57 -17.91 -18.82
CA LEU A 128 -0.55 -16.52 -18.39
C LEU A 128 0.68 -16.33 -17.53
N ASP A 129 1.61 -15.51 -18.02
CA ASP A 129 2.79 -15.13 -17.24
C ASP A 129 2.50 -13.96 -16.28
N SER A 130 3.50 -13.53 -15.52
CA SER A 130 3.35 -12.45 -14.54
C SER A 130 2.86 -11.12 -15.15
N HIS A 131 3.16 -10.83 -16.41
CA HIS A 131 2.70 -9.61 -17.08
C HIS A 131 1.23 -9.72 -17.49
N GLU A 132 0.85 -10.87 -18.04
CA GLU A 132 -0.52 -11.15 -18.46
C GLU A 132 -1.48 -11.27 -17.26
N ILE A 133 -1.00 -11.86 -16.15
CA ILE A 133 -1.72 -11.87 -14.87
C ILE A 133 -1.90 -10.45 -14.32
N ASN A 134 -0.85 -9.62 -14.37
CA ASN A 134 -0.98 -8.22 -13.93
C ASN A 134 -2.04 -7.47 -14.75
N ALA A 135 -2.19 -7.77 -16.05
CA ALA A 135 -3.21 -7.14 -16.89
C ALA A 135 -4.63 -7.51 -16.45
N LEU A 136 -4.88 -8.75 -16.00
CA LEU A 136 -6.15 -9.15 -15.42
C LEU A 136 -6.44 -8.43 -14.10
N ILE A 137 -5.42 -8.18 -13.30
CA ILE A 137 -5.52 -7.59 -11.96
C ILE A 137 -5.60 -6.05 -12.00
N GLU A 138 -5.06 -5.43 -13.03
CA GLU A 138 -4.94 -3.96 -13.15
C GLU A 138 -6.27 -3.24 -12.94
N HIS A 139 -7.38 -3.81 -13.40
CA HIS A 139 -8.71 -3.26 -13.18
C HIS A 139 -9.06 -3.10 -11.69
N GLU A 140 -8.73 -4.10 -10.86
CA GLU A 140 -8.93 -4.04 -9.41
C GLU A 140 -7.99 -3.05 -8.73
N ILE A 141 -6.75 -2.95 -9.21
CA ILE A 141 -5.76 -2.00 -8.69
C ILE A 141 -6.18 -0.56 -8.98
N GLU A 142 -6.76 -0.30 -10.14
CA GLU A 142 -7.19 1.04 -10.55
C GLU A 142 -8.36 1.57 -9.71
N LYS A 143 -9.20 0.69 -9.15
CA LYS A 143 -10.24 1.07 -8.18
C LYS A 143 -9.67 1.63 -6.89
N ILE A 144 -8.51 1.14 -6.45
CA ILE A 144 -7.86 1.51 -5.19
C ILE A 144 -6.87 2.65 -5.39
N TYR A 145 -6.04 2.53 -6.43
CA TYR A 145 -4.92 3.42 -6.71
C TYR A 145 -4.97 3.88 -8.18
N PRO A 146 -5.88 4.81 -8.51
CA PRO A 146 -6.03 5.32 -9.87
C PRO A 146 -4.71 5.87 -10.41
N ALA A 147 -4.37 5.56 -11.66
CA ALA A 147 -3.13 5.96 -12.31
C ALA A 147 -2.99 7.48 -12.49
N ASN A 148 -4.09 8.23 -12.39
CA ASN A 148 -4.09 9.69 -12.41
C ASN A 148 -3.75 10.33 -11.05
N GLU A 149 -3.70 9.54 -9.97
CA GLU A 149 -3.33 9.99 -8.63
C GLU A 149 -1.84 9.75 -8.36
N THR A 150 -1.13 10.81 -8.00
CA THR A 150 0.30 10.74 -7.69
C THR A 150 0.54 10.38 -6.23
N GLY A 151 1.60 9.62 -5.94
CA GLY A 151 2.05 9.34 -4.57
C GLY A 151 1.69 7.95 -4.05
N HIS A 152 0.91 7.16 -4.81
CA HIS A 152 0.54 5.79 -4.46
C HIS A 152 1.44 4.72 -5.09
N GLU A 153 2.43 5.10 -5.92
CA GLU A 153 3.24 4.17 -6.72
C GLU A 153 3.86 3.02 -5.89
N PRO A 154 4.44 3.25 -4.69
CA PRO A 154 4.98 2.14 -3.89
C PRO A 154 3.89 1.16 -3.44
N LEU A 155 2.79 1.66 -2.87
CA LEU A 155 1.69 0.83 -2.37
C LEU A 155 0.98 0.12 -3.51
N ARG A 156 0.73 0.81 -4.63
CA ARG A 156 0.17 0.24 -5.86
C ARG A 156 0.98 -0.94 -6.36
N ASN A 157 2.31 -0.79 -6.42
CA ASN A 157 3.20 -1.85 -6.86
C ASN A 157 3.22 -3.04 -5.89
N MET A 158 3.09 -2.80 -4.59
CA MET A 158 3.02 -3.86 -3.58
C MET A 158 1.68 -4.60 -3.63
N GLU A 159 0.57 -3.87 -3.76
CA GLU A 159 -0.76 -4.43 -3.94
C GLU A 159 -0.83 -5.31 -5.20
N MET A 160 -0.30 -4.82 -6.32
CA MET A 160 -0.22 -5.60 -7.57
C MET A 160 0.54 -6.93 -7.36
N ARG A 161 1.67 -6.90 -6.65
CA ARG A 161 2.42 -8.13 -6.32
C ARG A 161 1.65 -9.05 -5.39
N ARG A 162 0.96 -8.49 -4.39
CA ARG A 162 0.14 -9.20 -3.40
C ARG A 162 -1.03 -9.91 -4.08
N MET A 163 -1.78 -9.19 -4.92
CA MET A 163 -2.89 -9.74 -5.69
C MET A 163 -2.42 -10.82 -6.66
N ARG A 164 -1.29 -10.61 -7.36
CA ARG A 164 -0.70 -11.64 -8.22
C ARG A 164 -0.31 -12.89 -7.44
N SER A 165 0.28 -12.73 -6.26
CA SER A 165 0.64 -13.87 -5.40
C SER A 165 -0.61 -14.64 -4.95
N ALA A 166 -1.68 -13.94 -4.60
CA ALA A 166 -2.95 -14.56 -4.23
C ALA A 166 -3.57 -15.35 -5.40
N LEU A 167 -3.54 -14.77 -6.61
CA LEU A 167 -4.01 -15.46 -7.82
C LEU A 167 -3.21 -16.73 -8.12
N LEU A 168 -1.87 -16.65 -8.06
CA LEU A 168 -1.00 -17.80 -8.28
C LEU A 168 -1.22 -18.88 -7.23
N GLU A 169 -1.33 -18.54 -5.94
CA GLU A 169 -1.62 -19.52 -4.88
C GLU A 169 -2.94 -20.27 -5.14
N ARG A 170 -3.92 -19.60 -5.76
CA ARG A 170 -5.25 -20.17 -6.08
C ARG A 170 -5.25 -21.02 -7.35
N MET A 171 -4.46 -20.66 -8.35
CA MET A 171 -4.58 -21.19 -9.72
C MET A 171 -3.35 -21.98 -10.19
N ASP A 172 -2.14 -21.59 -9.81
CA ASP A 172 -0.88 -22.25 -10.19
C ASP A 172 -0.63 -23.47 -9.29
N HIS A 173 -1.29 -24.58 -9.63
CA HIS A 173 -1.21 -25.85 -8.90
C HIS A 173 0.17 -26.51 -8.97
N ASN A 174 0.95 -26.19 -10.01
CA ASN A 174 2.25 -26.82 -10.25
C ASN A 174 3.42 -25.96 -9.72
N HIS A 175 3.16 -24.71 -9.34
CA HIS A 175 4.08 -23.73 -8.78
C HIS A 175 5.21 -23.33 -9.73
N ASP A 176 4.94 -23.21 -11.04
CA ASP A 176 5.90 -22.72 -12.04
C ASP A 176 5.88 -21.19 -12.23
N GLY A 177 4.99 -20.50 -11.51
CA GLY A 177 4.83 -19.05 -11.55
C GLY A 177 4.03 -18.55 -12.74
N LYS A 178 3.34 -19.45 -13.45
CA LYS A 178 2.43 -19.15 -14.55
C LYS A 178 1.10 -19.88 -14.33
N VAL A 179 0.08 -19.50 -15.09
CA VAL A 179 -1.22 -20.20 -15.07
C VAL A 179 -1.50 -20.76 -16.45
N SER A 180 -1.51 -22.09 -16.58
CA SER A 180 -1.90 -22.76 -17.82
C SER A 180 -3.41 -22.65 -18.07
N LEU A 181 -3.84 -22.86 -19.32
CA LEU A 181 -5.28 -22.93 -19.63
C LEU A 181 -6.03 -23.99 -18.81
N ALA A 182 -5.38 -25.11 -18.51
CA ALA A 182 -5.99 -26.19 -17.74
C ALA A 182 -6.19 -25.80 -16.27
N GLU A 183 -5.20 -25.13 -15.68
CA GLU A 183 -5.28 -24.54 -14.33
C GLU A 183 -6.35 -23.45 -14.28
N PHE A 184 -6.40 -22.57 -15.29
CA PHE A 184 -7.38 -21.49 -15.37
C PHE A 184 -8.83 -21.96 -15.43
N LEU A 185 -9.07 -23.07 -16.13
CA LEU A 185 -10.41 -23.66 -16.25
C LEU A 185 -10.74 -24.65 -15.13
N SER A 186 -9.79 -24.93 -14.23
CA SER A 186 -10.04 -25.80 -13.09
C SER A 186 -11.01 -25.12 -12.11
N PRO A 187 -11.91 -25.87 -11.44
CA PRO A 187 -12.72 -25.30 -10.38
C PRO A 187 -11.81 -24.69 -9.31
N MET A 188 -12.07 -23.44 -8.94
CA MET A 188 -11.36 -22.81 -7.84
C MET A 188 -11.59 -23.63 -6.57
N GLN A 189 -10.52 -23.93 -5.84
CA GLN A 189 -10.64 -24.60 -4.55
C GLN A 189 -11.36 -23.68 -3.57
N ASP A 190 -12.54 -24.09 -3.09
CA ASP A 190 -13.17 -23.66 -1.83
C ASP A 190 -12.87 -22.20 -1.37
N TYR A 191 -13.19 -21.20 -2.20
CA TYR A 191 -13.30 -19.80 -1.78
C TYR A 191 -14.75 -19.35 -1.94
N ASP A 192 -15.27 -18.60 -0.97
CA ASP A 192 -16.57 -17.96 -1.11
C ASP A 192 -16.40 -16.83 -2.14
N ASP A 193 -17.00 -16.95 -3.33
CA ASP A 193 -16.96 -15.95 -4.41
C ASP A 193 -17.54 -14.58 -3.99
N ASP A 194 -18.17 -14.51 -2.80
CA ASP A 194 -18.69 -13.30 -2.17
C ASP A 194 -17.63 -12.55 -1.34
N ASP A 195 -16.42 -13.10 -1.18
CA ASP A 195 -15.35 -12.43 -0.43
C ASP A 195 -14.76 -11.25 -1.22
N GLU A 196 -14.67 -10.09 -0.56
CA GLU A 196 -14.03 -8.88 -1.09
C GLU A 196 -12.56 -8.84 -0.72
N TRP A 197 -11.72 -8.39 -1.66
CA TRP A 197 -10.33 -8.10 -1.37
C TRP A 197 -10.22 -6.90 -0.42
N THR A 198 -9.38 -7.02 0.61
CA THR A 198 -9.07 -5.89 1.51
C THR A 198 -7.75 -5.23 1.09
N PRO A 199 -7.76 -4.01 0.52
CA PRO A 199 -6.55 -3.33 0.10
C PRO A 199 -5.61 -2.98 1.26
N LEU A 200 -4.33 -2.78 0.95
CA LEU A 200 -3.30 -2.34 1.90
C LEU A 200 -3.64 -1.00 2.58
N GLU A 201 -4.29 -0.07 1.85
CA GLU A 201 -4.75 1.21 2.43
C GLU A 201 -5.76 0.97 3.57
N ASP A 202 -6.68 0.01 3.39
CA ASP A 202 -7.75 -0.32 4.33
C ASP A 202 -7.28 -1.09 5.56
N LEU A 203 -6.07 -1.67 5.51
CA LEU A 203 -5.46 -2.32 6.67
C LEU A 203 -5.07 -1.30 7.75
N GLN A 204 -4.88 -0.04 7.36
CA GLN A 204 -4.51 1.04 8.25
C GLN A 204 -5.70 1.53 9.08
N ASP A 205 -5.41 2.28 10.13
CA ASP A 205 -6.41 2.99 10.92
C ASP A 205 -6.18 4.50 10.79
N ALA A 206 -7.28 5.26 10.77
CA ALA A 206 -7.22 6.71 10.72
C ALA A 206 -6.30 7.25 11.83
N PRO A 207 -5.48 8.27 11.54
CA PRO A 207 -4.65 8.89 12.56
C PRO A 207 -5.43 9.41 13.76
N ASP A 208 -5.01 8.95 14.94
CA ASP A 208 -5.52 9.36 16.24
C ASP A 208 -4.29 9.66 17.11
N PHE A 209 -4.13 10.94 17.46
CA PHE A 209 -3.01 11.44 18.26
C PHE A 209 -3.35 11.54 19.75
N GLU A 210 -4.61 11.31 20.13
CA GLU A 210 -5.05 11.37 21.52
C GLU A 210 -4.88 10.02 22.24
N LYS A 211 -4.73 8.94 21.46
CA LYS A 211 -4.54 7.59 21.96
C LYS A 211 -3.13 7.09 21.67
N LYS A 212 -2.69 6.20 22.56
CA LYS A 212 -1.52 5.36 22.30
C LYS A 212 -1.74 4.56 21.01
N THR A 213 -0.71 4.43 20.18
CA THR A 213 -0.73 3.51 19.04
C THR A 213 -0.54 2.06 19.52
N ASP A 214 -1.34 1.15 18.97
CA ASP A 214 -1.19 -0.29 19.16
C ASP A 214 -0.30 -0.92 18.05
N ASP A 215 0.15 -0.12 17.08
CA ASP A 215 1.04 -0.58 16.01
C ASP A 215 2.49 -0.67 16.51
N LYS A 216 2.94 -1.92 16.71
CA LYS A 216 4.31 -2.22 17.14
C LYS A 216 5.37 -1.70 16.16
N TYR A 217 5.07 -1.68 14.86
CA TYR A 217 6.02 -1.26 13.82
C TYR A 217 6.27 0.24 13.86
N VAL A 218 5.22 1.03 14.12
CA VAL A 218 5.35 2.48 14.33
C VAL A 218 6.22 2.78 15.54
N LEU A 219 6.01 2.07 16.66
CA LEU A 219 6.78 2.25 17.89
C LEU A 219 8.25 1.85 17.72
N ASP A 220 8.51 0.69 17.10
CA ASP A 220 9.87 0.19 16.87
C ASP A 220 10.64 1.12 15.91
N TYR A 221 9.98 1.61 14.85
CA TYR A 221 10.58 2.57 13.92
C TYR A 221 10.89 3.91 14.62
N ALA A 222 9.94 4.47 15.37
CA ALA A 222 10.15 5.71 16.10
C ALA A 222 11.31 5.61 17.11
N LYS A 223 11.40 4.48 17.81
CA LYS A 223 12.49 4.17 18.73
C LYS A 223 13.84 4.10 17.99
N GLN A 224 13.89 3.41 16.85
CA GLN A 224 15.10 3.34 16.04
C GLN A 224 15.55 4.74 15.58
N GLN A 225 14.63 5.60 15.16
CA GLN A 225 14.95 6.98 14.79
C GLN A 225 15.50 7.78 15.97
N LEU A 226 14.94 7.61 17.18
CA LEU A 226 15.43 8.27 18.39
C LEU A 226 16.83 7.77 18.79
N GLU A 227 17.11 6.47 18.63
CA GLU A 227 18.46 5.92 18.87
C GLU A 227 19.50 6.48 17.88
N LEU A 228 19.11 6.77 16.64
CA LEU A 228 19.96 7.40 15.63
C LEU A 228 20.13 8.92 15.84
N HIS A 229 19.12 9.57 16.41
CA HIS A 229 19.06 11.01 16.62
C HIS A 229 18.64 11.33 18.06
N PRO A 230 19.48 11.04 19.07
CA PRO A 230 19.10 11.14 20.48
C PRO A 230 18.84 12.57 20.97
N ASP A 231 19.35 13.57 20.25
CA ASP A 231 19.18 15.00 20.58
C ASP A 231 18.00 15.64 19.82
N ASP A 232 17.23 14.87 19.02
CA ASP A 232 16.04 15.37 18.32
C ASP A 232 14.84 15.39 19.27
N HIS A 233 14.62 16.55 19.90
CA HIS A 233 13.51 16.77 20.81
C HIS A 233 12.13 16.50 20.18
N ASP A 234 11.99 16.69 18.87
CA ASP A 234 10.72 16.46 18.19
C ASP A 234 10.43 14.97 18.04
N LEU A 235 11.48 14.15 17.88
CA LEU A 235 11.35 12.69 17.93
C LEU A 235 10.99 12.19 19.33
N GLU A 236 11.54 12.81 20.38
CA GLU A 236 11.20 12.47 21.76
C GLU A 236 9.74 12.80 22.07
N GLU A 237 9.27 14.00 21.71
CA GLU A 237 7.86 14.38 21.85
C GLU A 237 6.94 13.52 20.97
N ALA A 238 7.35 13.19 19.74
CA ALA A 238 6.58 12.28 18.90
C ALA A 238 6.45 10.88 19.55
N MET A 239 7.50 10.38 20.18
CA MET A 239 7.46 9.12 20.93
C MET A 239 6.53 9.19 22.14
N HIS A 240 6.45 10.35 22.82
CA HIS A 240 5.47 10.56 23.89
C HIS A 240 4.03 10.49 23.37
N VAL A 241 3.73 11.14 22.24
CA VAL A 241 2.40 11.07 21.59
C VAL A 241 2.05 9.64 21.20
N LEU A 242 2.97 8.93 20.54
CA LEU A 242 2.76 7.54 20.13
C LEU A 242 2.50 6.62 21.34
N ASN A 243 3.09 6.91 22.50
CA ASN A 243 2.84 6.18 23.75
C ASN A 243 1.58 6.64 24.53
N GLY A 244 0.84 7.64 24.02
CA GLY A 244 -0.38 8.15 24.65
C GLY A 244 -0.13 9.05 25.86
N VAL A 245 1.05 9.66 25.96
CA VAL A 245 1.35 10.66 26.99
C VAL A 245 0.55 11.93 26.69
N LYS A 246 -0.18 12.44 27.69
CA LYS A 246 -1.05 13.62 27.55
C LYS A 246 -0.28 14.91 27.84
N GLY A 247 -0.62 15.96 27.09
CA GLY A 247 -0.18 17.33 27.36
C GLY A 247 1.08 17.73 26.59
N ILE A 248 1.02 17.68 25.26
CA ILE A 248 2.12 18.13 24.39
C ILE A 248 2.30 19.64 24.62
N PRO A 249 3.50 20.08 25.04
CA PRO A 249 3.79 21.49 25.28
C PRO A 249 3.46 22.37 24.07
N ASP A 250 3.13 23.64 24.32
CA ASP A 250 3.04 24.62 23.24
C ASP A 250 4.45 24.84 22.68
N PRO A 251 4.68 24.66 21.37
CA PRO A 251 6.01 24.81 20.76
C PRO A 251 6.58 26.24 20.90
N SER A 252 5.75 27.23 21.26
CA SER A 252 6.20 28.59 21.60
C SER A 252 6.74 28.73 23.02
N HIS A 253 6.54 27.74 23.89
CA HIS A 253 7.11 27.68 25.22
C HIS A 253 8.40 26.85 25.18
N ASN A 254 9.46 27.34 25.83
CA ASN A 254 10.71 26.61 26.00
C ASN A 254 10.40 25.21 26.59
N PRO A 255 10.95 24.11 26.05
CA PRO A 255 10.58 22.77 26.48
C PRO A 255 10.72 22.68 28.00
N SER A 256 9.64 22.34 28.69
CA SER A 256 9.72 22.17 30.14
C SER A 256 10.54 20.91 30.42
N ASP A 257 11.44 20.96 31.40
CA ASP A 257 12.19 19.81 31.97
C ASP A 257 11.28 18.69 32.56
N SER A 258 9.99 18.63 32.24
CA SER A 258 8.98 17.84 32.96
C SER A 258 8.56 16.53 32.28
N ALA A 259 8.85 16.33 31.00
CA ALA A 259 8.72 15.03 30.37
C ALA A 259 9.99 14.22 30.67
N LYS A 260 9.84 13.06 31.33
CA LYS A 260 10.97 12.13 31.52
C LYS A 260 11.41 11.66 30.15
N SER A 261 12.72 11.64 29.91
CA SER A 261 13.23 11.15 28.64
C SER A 261 12.68 9.75 28.35
N TYR A 262 12.43 9.44 27.08
CA TYR A 262 12.03 8.08 26.70
C TYR A 262 12.97 7.01 27.31
N PHE A 263 14.27 7.32 27.37
CA PHE A 263 15.28 6.45 27.97
C PHE A 263 15.12 6.27 29.50
N ASP A 264 14.48 7.22 30.19
CA ASP A 264 14.18 7.19 31.62
C ASP A 264 12.84 6.51 31.97
N MET A 265 11.94 6.33 30.99
CA MET A 265 10.63 5.67 31.17
C MET A 265 10.67 4.14 31.06
N LYS A 266 11.86 3.53 30.89
CA LYS A 266 12.06 2.10 30.65
C LYS A 266 11.49 1.23 31.80
N PRO A 267 10.54 0.31 31.56
CA PRO A 267 10.32 -0.79 32.49
C PRO A 267 11.47 -1.81 32.36
N ALA A 268 11.94 -2.32 33.49
CA ALA A 268 12.99 -3.34 33.54
C ALA A 268 12.46 -4.70 33.03
N SER A 269 12.55 -4.95 31.73
CA SER A 269 12.58 -6.28 31.10
C SER A 269 13.22 -6.10 29.72
N GLY A 270 14.01 -6.97 29.12
CA GLY A 270 14.54 -8.31 29.33
C GLY A 270 15.12 -8.66 27.96
N GLY A 271 16.40 -9.03 27.86
CA GLY A 271 17.18 -8.95 26.62
C GLY A 271 16.77 -9.83 25.43
N GLY A 272 17.37 -9.51 24.27
CA GLY A 272 17.37 -10.28 23.00
C GLY A 272 16.73 -9.48 21.86
N ALA A 273 17.27 -9.38 20.64
CA ALA A 273 18.47 -9.92 20.00
C ALA A 273 18.91 -8.91 18.92
N ALA A 274 20.22 -8.77 18.72
CA ALA A 274 20.76 -7.95 17.64
C ALA A 274 20.49 -8.63 16.29
N VAL A 275 19.57 -8.07 15.50
CA VAL A 275 19.43 -8.42 14.08
C VAL A 275 20.57 -7.73 13.33
N GLN A 276 21.45 -8.54 12.73
CA GLN A 276 22.55 -8.05 11.92
C GLN A 276 22.00 -7.47 10.61
N ASN A 277 22.29 -6.19 10.36
CA ASN A 277 21.98 -5.51 9.10
C ASN A 277 22.76 -6.13 7.92
N PRO A 278 22.17 -6.30 6.72
CA PRO A 278 22.94 -6.26 5.49
C PRO A 278 23.38 -4.81 5.19
N PRO A 279 24.53 -4.61 4.52
CA PRO A 279 25.09 -3.28 4.30
C PRO A 279 24.24 -2.45 3.31
N PRO A 280 24.32 -1.11 3.38
CA PRO A 280 23.63 -0.23 2.43
C PRO A 280 24.16 -0.45 1.01
N ALA A 281 23.24 -0.53 0.05
CA ALA A 281 23.57 -0.56 -1.38
C ALA A 281 24.43 0.66 -1.73
N ALA A 282 25.64 0.40 -2.23
CA ALA A 282 26.61 1.43 -2.60
C ALA A 282 26.04 2.31 -3.72
N ALA A 283 26.05 3.62 -3.49
CA ALA A 283 25.84 4.62 -4.52
C ALA A 283 26.88 4.43 -5.63
N ALA A 284 26.42 4.07 -6.82
CA ALA A 284 27.24 3.99 -8.02
C ALA A 284 27.78 5.40 -8.34
N THR A 285 29.04 5.61 -8.01
CA THR A 285 29.82 6.78 -8.43
C THR A 285 30.23 6.57 -9.89
N ALA A 286 29.78 7.48 -10.76
CA ALA A 286 30.23 7.55 -12.14
C ALA A 286 31.75 7.85 -12.20
N PRO A 287 32.53 7.16 -13.03
CA PRO A 287 33.94 7.46 -13.17
C PRO A 287 34.14 8.71 -14.02
N ASN A 288 34.86 9.66 -13.42
CA ASN A 288 35.45 10.84 -14.03
C ASN A 288 36.54 10.39 -15.03
N ALA A 289 36.47 10.80 -16.29
CA ALA A 289 37.53 10.61 -17.27
C ALA A 289 37.79 11.94 -17.99
N ASP A 290 38.76 12.69 -17.46
CA ASP A 290 39.44 13.77 -18.18
C ASP A 290 40.80 13.22 -18.66
N GLN A 291 41.02 13.28 -19.98
CA GLN A 291 42.20 13.86 -20.65
C GLN A 291 42.58 13.16 -21.97
N THR A 292 42.50 13.98 -23.04
CA THR A 292 43.46 14.15 -24.15
C THR A 292 43.77 12.98 -25.10
N HIS A 293 43.46 13.15 -26.39
CA HIS A 293 44.47 13.47 -27.43
C HIS A 293 43.89 13.61 -28.86
N GLN A 294 44.22 14.75 -29.49
CA GLN A 294 44.70 14.95 -30.87
C GLN A 294 43.90 14.49 -32.12
N LYS A 295 43.55 15.51 -32.94
CA LYS A 295 43.40 15.52 -34.41
C LYS A 295 44.62 14.87 -35.12
N PRO A 296 44.55 14.38 -36.38
CA PRO A 296 44.15 15.12 -37.61
C PRO A 296 43.24 14.27 -38.55
N SER A 297 42.66 14.71 -39.66
CA SER A 297 42.87 15.83 -40.61
C SER A 297 41.53 16.50 -40.94
#